data_AF-A0AAJ4D2R1-F1
#
_entry.id   AF-A0AAJ4D2R1-F1
#
_cell.length_a   1.000
_cell.length_b   1.000
_cell.length_c   1.000
_cell.angle_alpha   90.00
_cell.angle_beta   90.00
_cell.angle_gamma   90.00
#
_symmetry.space_group_name_H-M   'P 1'
#
loop_
_entity.id
_entity.type
_entity.pdbx_description
1 polymer ?
#
loop_
_entity_poly.entity_id
_entity_poly.type
_entity_poly.pdbx_seq_one_letter_code
_entity_poly.pdbx_strand_id
1 'polypeptide(L)'
;MWPFRKKKNDIDLEDVKSWSKEDAKHFFLTASDEEFHVFIETCFSVKSEGNCVDMLNLLRRLDNDGLFYGIAKVTKVEAQFDHSKYLAALVSLITIIANLYIKVNVGWAIVATGSLIVPTLLKIVREMRRRVSAVYLKSLLEQVKTEKEKEKAS
;
A
#
# COMPACT_ATOMS: atom_id res chain seq x y z
N MET A 1 -13.45 26.78 -2.42
CA MET A 1 -13.22 25.82 -3.53
C MET A 1 -11.75 25.90 -3.91
N TRP A 2 -11.01 24.79 -3.82
CA TRP A 2 -9.56 24.77 -4.07
C TRP A 2 -9.27 23.98 -5.37
N PRO A 3 -8.71 24.58 -6.43
CA PRO A 3 -8.71 24.00 -7.78
C PRO A 3 -7.40 23.31 -8.20
N PHE A 4 -6.58 22.77 -7.28
CA PHE A 4 -5.27 22.19 -7.65
C PHE A 4 -4.97 20.83 -7.01
N ARG A 5 -5.92 19.88 -7.04
CA ARG A 5 -5.56 18.47 -6.90
C ARG A 5 -5.17 17.96 -8.30
N LYS A 6 -3.89 18.15 -8.66
CA LYS A 6 -3.28 17.55 -9.86
C LYS A 6 -3.72 16.09 -9.96
N LYS A 7 -4.17 15.68 -11.15
CA LYS A 7 -4.47 14.30 -11.55
C LYS A 7 -3.43 13.37 -10.90
N LYS A 8 -3.88 12.45 -10.05
CA LYS A 8 -3.09 11.25 -9.74
C LYS A 8 -2.70 10.64 -11.09
N ASN A 9 -1.48 10.11 -11.21
CA ASN A 9 -1.18 9.15 -12.27
C ASN A 9 -2.18 8.00 -12.10
N ASP A 10 -3.34 8.10 -12.72
CA ASP A 10 -4.35 7.05 -12.73
C ASP A 10 -3.79 5.98 -13.64
N ILE A 11 -3.32 4.89 -13.04
CA ILE A 11 -3.22 3.63 -13.75
C ILE A 11 -4.67 3.26 -14.04
N ASP A 12 -5.08 3.38 -15.30
CA ASP A 12 -6.44 3.05 -15.70
C ASP A 12 -6.65 1.54 -15.56
N LEU A 13 -7.73 1.15 -14.88
CA LEU A 13 -8.05 -0.25 -14.66
C LEU A 13 -8.33 -0.98 -15.97
N GLU A 14 -8.78 -0.25 -16.99
CA GLU A 14 -8.97 -0.78 -18.34
C GLU A 14 -7.63 -1.11 -19.02
N ASP A 15 -6.57 -0.33 -18.77
CA ASP A 15 -5.24 -0.60 -19.30
C ASP A 15 -4.64 -1.87 -18.67
N VAL A 16 -4.77 -2.05 -17.36
CA VAL A 16 -4.24 -3.24 -16.64
C VAL A 16 -4.91 -4.53 -17.10
N LYS A 17 -6.20 -4.48 -17.49
CA LYS A 17 -6.92 -5.65 -18.02
C LYS A 17 -6.37 -6.14 -19.35
N SER A 18 -5.70 -5.26 -20.11
CA SER A 18 -5.11 -5.59 -21.41
C SER A 18 -3.67 -6.12 -21.33
N TRP A 19 -3.05 -6.13 -20.14
CA TRP A 19 -1.64 -6.49 -19.97
C TRP A 19 -1.36 -7.95 -20.32
N SER A 20 -0.29 -8.14 -21.11
CA SER A 20 0.31 -9.45 -21.30
C SER A 20 1.15 -9.86 -20.08
N LYS A 21 1.62 -11.11 -20.06
CA LYS A 21 2.51 -11.60 -18.99
C LYS A 21 3.85 -10.86 -19.00
N GLU A 22 4.34 -10.45 -20.18
CA GLU A 22 5.55 -9.67 -20.36
C GLU A 22 5.40 -8.25 -19.81
N ASP A 23 4.24 -7.61 -20.04
CA ASP A 23 3.95 -6.27 -19.54
C ASP A 23 3.89 -6.25 -18.01
N ALA A 24 3.24 -7.26 -17.42
CA ALA A 24 3.18 -7.41 -15.97
C ALA A 24 4.57 -7.63 -15.36
N LYS A 25 5.40 -8.48 -15.99
CA LYS A 25 6.79 -8.72 -15.55
C LYS A 25 7.63 -7.46 -15.65
N HIS A 26 7.53 -6.74 -16.77
CA HIS A 26 8.23 -5.48 -16.98
C HIS A 26 7.81 -4.44 -15.94
N PHE A 27 6.51 -4.31 -15.66
CA PHE A 27 5.99 -3.42 -14.63
C PHE A 27 6.55 -3.76 -13.24
N PHE A 28 6.53 -5.03 -12.83
CA PHE A 28 7.13 -5.43 -11.55
C PHE A 28 8.62 -5.09 -11.48
N LEU A 29 9.36 -5.14 -12.59
CA LEU A 29 10.77 -4.76 -12.63
C LEU A 29 10.96 -3.24 -12.56
N THR A 30 10.29 -2.48 -13.42
CA THR A 30 10.63 -1.07 -13.69
C THR A 30 9.77 -0.06 -12.95
N ALA A 31 8.59 -0.45 -12.44
CA ALA A 31 7.67 0.49 -11.80
C ALA A 31 8.34 1.20 -10.61
N SER A 32 8.11 2.50 -10.49
CA SER A 32 8.49 3.23 -9.27
C SER A 32 7.66 2.74 -8.07
N ASP A 33 8.16 2.99 -6.86
CA ASP A 33 7.43 2.65 -5.64
C ASP A 33 6.03 3.33 -5.64
N GLU A 34 5.92 4.56 -6.16
CA GLU A 34 4.65 5.30 -6.25
C GLU A 34 3.65 4.71 -7.26
N GLU A 35 4.10 4.32 -8.46
CA GLU A 35 3.25 3.66 -9.46
C GLU A 35 2.76 2.30 -8.96
N PHE A 36 3.66 1.54 -8.34
CA PHE A 36 3.33 0.25 -7.75
C PHE A 36 2.29 0.38 -6.63
N HIS A 37 2.34 1.48 -5.86
CA HIS A 37 1.33 1.80 -4.87
C HIS A 37 -0.03 2.13 -5.46
N VAL A 38 -0.06 2.95 -6.51
CA VAL A 38 -1.32 3.26 -7.19
C VAL A 38 -1.92 1.97 -7.73
N PHE A 39 -1.12 1.12 -8.34
CA PHE A 39 -1.56 -0.19 -8.84
C PHE A 39 -2.17 -1.06 -7.73
N ILE A 40 -1.49 -1.19 -6.58
CA ILE A 40 -2.01 -1.96 -5.44
C ILE A 40 -3.32 -1.36 -4.91
N GLU A 41 -3.38 -0.03 -4.74
CA GLU A 41 -4.57 0.67 -4.24
C GLU A 41 -5.74 0.59 -5.22
N THR A 42 -5.46 0.57 -6.53
CA THR A 42 -6.48 0.58 -7.57
C THR A 42 -7.01 -0.83 -7.87
N CYS A 43 -6.14 -1.84 -7.89
CA CYS A 43 -6.51 -3.22 -8.23
C CYS A 43 -6.93 -4.07 -7.01
N PHE A 44 -6.38 -3.77 -5.82
CA PHE A 44 -6.51 -4.62 -4.62
C PHE A 44 -7.03 -3.86 -3.39
N SER A 45 -7.76 -2.76 -3.60
CA SER A 45 -8.49 -2.09 -2.52
C SER A 45 -9.77 -2.85 -2.18
N VAL A 46 -10.21 -2.75 -0.93
CA VAL A 46 -11.47 -3.33 -0.40
C VAL A 46 -12.70 -2.94 -1.24
N LYS A 47 -12.63 -1.87 -2.05
CA LYS A 47 -13.72 -1.43 -2.94
C LYS A 47 -13.75 -2.11 -4.32
N SER A 48 -12.74 -2.90 -4.70
CA SER A 48 -12.59 -3.43 -6.08
C SER A 48 -12.78 -4.95 -6.19
N GLU A 49 -13.69 -5.55 -5.40
CA GLU A 49 -13.93 -7.02 -5.37
C GLU A 49 -14.15 -7.65 -6.76
N GLY A 50 -14.81 -6.94 -7.69
CA GLY A 50 -15.02 -7.44 -9.06
C GLY A 50 -13.77 -7.48 -9.96
N ASN A 51 -12.74 -6.68 -9.66
CA ASN A 51 -11.49 -6.64 -10.43
C ASN A 51 -10.42 -7.62 -9.91
N CYS A 52 -10.64 -8.23 -8.74
CA CYS A 52 -9.71 -9.19 -8.16
C CYS A 52 -9.58 -10.47 -9.00
N VAL A 53 -10.63 -10.89 -9.72
CA VAL A 53 -10.63 -12.13 -10.50
C VAL A 53 -9.79 -12.02 -11.78
N ASP A 54 -9.98 -10.95 -12.56
CA ASP A 54 -9.18 -10.70 -13.78
C ASP A 54 -7.70 -10.55 -13.42
N MET A 55 -7.43 -9.86 -12.32
CA MET A 55 -6.09 -9.63 -11.83
C MET A 55 -5.45 -10.93 -11.30
N LEU A 56 -6.21 -11.77 -10.59
CA LEU A 56 -5.76 -13.11 -10.18
C LEU A 56 -5.43 -13.98 -11.40
N ASN A 57 -6.23 -13.90 -12.46
CA ASN A 57 -5.95 -14.61 -13.72
C ASN A 57 -4.68 -14.10 -14.40
N LEU A 58 -4.40 -12.80 -14.36
CA LEU A 58 -3.14 -12.21 -14.81
C LEU A 58 -1.96 -12.74 -13.97
N LEU A 59 -2.08 -12.74 -12.64
CA LEU A 59 -1.07 -13.33 -11.74
C LEU A 59 -0.81 -14.80 -12.06
N ARG A 60 -1.85 -15.59 -12.34
CA ARG A 60 -1.72 -16.99 -12.75
C ARG A 60 -1.01 -17.18 -14.09
N ARG A 61 -1.05 -16.19 -14.99
CA ARG A 61 -0.33 -16.20 -16.28
C ARG A 61 1.15 -15.83 -16.16
N LEU A 62 1.61 -15.22 -15.07
CA LEU A 62 3.03 -14.88 -14.88
C LEU A 62 3.92 -16.12 -14.77
N ASP A 63 5.14 -16.02 -15.28
CA ASP A 63 6.19 -17.02 -15.09
C ASP A 63 6.72 -16.99 -13.64
N ASN A 64 7.48 -18.02 -13.26
CA ASN A 64 8.06 -18.13 -11.92
C ASN A 64 8.95 -16.91 -11.58
N ASP A 65 9.67 -16.38 -12.57
CA ASP A 65 10.49 -15.18 -12.39
C ASP A 65 9.62 -13.95 -12.13
N GLY A 66 8.55 -13.74 -12.90
CA GLY A 66 7.62 -12.64 -12.70
C GLY A 66 6.92 -12.70 -11.32
N LEU A 67 6.56 -13.90 -10.87
CA LEU A 67 6.05 -14.12 -9.50
C LEU A 67 7.12 -13.76 -8.45
N PHE A 68 8.38 -14.16 -8.66
CA PHE A 68 9.48 -13.84 -7.77
C PHE A 68 9.72 -12.33 -7.67
N TYR A 69 9.76 -11.62 -8.81
CA TYR A 69 9.90 -10.16 -8.83
C TYR A 69 8.72 -9.43 -8.17
N GLY A 70 7.49 -9.90 -8.43
CA GLY A 70 6.30 -9.38 -7.75
C GLY A 70 6.40 -9.51 -6.23
N ILE A 71 6.73 -10.70 -5.73
CA ILE A 71 6.87 -10.96 -4.28
C ILE A 71 7.99 -10.11 -3.67
N ALA A 72 9.14 -10.00 -4.34
CA ALA A 72 10.25 -9.18 -3.88
C ALA A 72 9.85 -7.70 -3.75
N LYS A 73 9.13 -7.17 -4.73
CA LYS A 73 8.71 -5.76 -4.72
C LYS A 73 7.64 -5.49 -3.67
N VAL A 74 6.66 -6.37 -3.53
CA VAL A 74 5.66 -6.28 -2.46
C VAL A 74 6.30 -6.38 -1.08
N THR A 75 7.30 -7.25 -0.90
CA THR A 75 8.04 -7.39 0.37
C THR A 75 8.86 -6.13 0.69
N LYS A 76 9.49 -5.52 -0.31
CA LYS A 76 10.18 -4.23 -0.15
C LYS A 76 9.20 -3.14 0.31
N VAL A 77 8.03 -3.10 -0.31
CA VAL A 77 6.95 -2.17 0.07
C VAL A 77 6.47 -2.44 1.49
N GLU A 78 6.15 -3.69 1.83
CA GLU A 78 5.73 -4.06 3.19
C GLU A 78 6.75 -3.61 4.25
N ALA A 79 8.04 -3.79 3.99
CA ALA A 79 9.12 -3.35 4.87
C ALA A 79 9.24 -1.82 4.98
N GLN A 80 8.97 -1.08 3.90
CA GLN A 80 8.97 0.39 3.93
C GLN A 80 7.83 0.98 4.76
N PHE A 81 6.67 0.31 4.83
CA PHE A 81 5.51 0.75 5.63
C PHE A 81 5.48 0.19 7.05
N ASP A 82 6.51 -0.54 7.49
CA ASP A 82 6.62 -0.98 8.89
C ASP A 82 7.12 0.17 9.79
N HIS A 83 6.28 1.19 9.94
CA HIS A 83 6.50 2.33 10.84
C HIS A 83 6.09 2.03 12.28
N SER A 84 5.76 0.78 12.60
CA SER A 84 5.38 0.34 13.96
C SER A 84 6.40 0.78 15.02
N LYS A 85 7.69 0.83 14.64
CA LYS A 85 8.80 1.26 15.51
C LYS A 85 8.78 2.74 15.87
N TYR A 86 8.26 3.62 15.02
CA TYR A 86 8.27 5.08 15.24
C TYR A 86 7.01 5.58 15.95
N LEU A 87 5.94 4.80 15.98
CA LEU A 87 4.69 5.17 16.66
C LEU A 87 4.90 5.48 18.14
N ALA A 88 5.71 4.68 18.85
CA ALA A 88 6.00 4.91 20.27
C ALA A 88 6.71 6.24 20.52
N ALA A 89 7.71 6.57 19.67
CA ALA A 89 8.42 7.85 19.74
C ALA A 89 7.51 9.03 19.40
N LEU A 90 6.59 8.87 18.44
CA LEU A 90 5.62 9.88 18.05
C LEU A 90 4.63 10.16 19.19
N VAL A 91 4.12 9.11 19.84
CA VAL A 91 3.25 9.22 21.02
C VAL A 91 3.97 9.94 22.15
N SER A 92 5.23 9.60 22.44
CA SER A 92 5.97 10.27 23.52
C SER A 92 6.17 11.77 23.24
N LEU A 93 6.44 12.12 21.99
CA LEU A 93 6.65 13.51 21.56
C LEU A 93 5.35 14.33 21.68
N ILE A 94 4.21 13.73 21.30
CA ILE A 94 2.87 14.32 21.49
C ILE A 94 2.58 14.54 22.98
N THR A 95 2.90 13.58 23.85
CA THR A 95 2.69 13.70 25.29
C THR A 95 3.53 14.83 25.91
N ILE A 96 4.78 14.99 25.47
CA ILE A 96 5.65 16.09 25.93
C ILE A 96 5.04 17.44 25.53
N ILE A 97 4.63 17.59 24.28
CA ILE A 97 4.00 18.82 23.77
C ILE A 97 2.72 19.13 24.54
N ALA A 98 1.83 18.14 24.71
CA ALA A 98 0.58 18.32 25.45
C ALA A 98 0.83 18.82 26.88
N ASN A 99 1.76 18.19 27.61
CA ASN A 99 2.11 18.60 28.98
C ASN A 99 2.70 20.01 29.06
N LEU A 100 3.45 20.43 28.03
CA LEU A 100 4.06 21.76 27.96
C LEU A 100 2.99 22.84 27.79
N TYR A 101 2.01 22.60 26.91
CA TYR A 101 0.92 23.56 26.68
C TYR A 101 -0.16 23.55 27.77
N ILE A 102 -0.42 22.42 28.45
CA ILE A 102 -1.37 22.36 29.58
C ILE A 102 -0.95 23.33 30.70
N LYS A 103 0.36 23.46 30.94
CA LYS A 103 0.91 24.40 31.93
C LYS A 103 0.69 25.88 31.56
N VAL A 104 0.49 26.18 30.29
CA VAL A 104 0.31 27.55 29.79
C VAL A 104 -1.16 27.89 29.65
N ASN A 105 -1.92 27.07 28.93
CA ASN A 105 -3.36 27.21 28.76
C ASN A 105 -3.95 25.91 28.18
N VAL A 106 -4.91 25.32 28.90
CA VAL A 106 -5.57 24.06 28.53
C VAL A 106 -6.24 24.13 27.14
N GLY A 107 -6.84 25.27 26.79
CA GLY A 107 -7.47 25.47 25.47
C GLY A 107 -6.46 25.41 24.32
N TRP A 108 -5.31 26.06 24.49
CA TRP A 108 -4.21 25.99 23.51
C TRP A 108 -3.58 24.60 23.45
N ALA A 109 -3.52 23.88 24.57
CA ALA A 109 -3.06 22.50 24.60
C ALA A 109 -3.94 21.57 23.76
N ILE A 110 -5.27 21.70 23.86
CA ILE A 110 -6.21 20.90 23.09
C ILE A 110 -6.05 21.20 21.59
N VAL A 111 -5.98 22.47 21.21
CA VAL A 111 -5.84 22.87 19.79
C VAL A 111 -4.49 22.41 19.23
N ALA A 112 -3.38 22.67 19.94
CA ALA A 112 -2.04 22.28 19.49
C ALA A 112 -1.91 20.76 19.37
N THR A 113 -2.34 20.02 20.40
CA THR A 113 -2.24 18.55 20.42
C THR A 113 -3.19 17.93 19.39
N GLY A 114 -4.42 18.43 19.27
CA GLY A 114 -5.39 17.97 18.25
C GLY A 114 -4.90 18.21 16.83
N SER A 115 -4.29 19.38 16.56
CA SER A 115 -3.72 19.71 15.26
C SER A 115 -2.54 18.81 14.86
N LEU A 116 -1.85 18.21 15.83
CA LEU A 116 -0.76 17.26 15.60
C LEU A 116 -1.27 15.82 15.51
N ILE A 117 -2.16 15.40 16.40
CA ILE A 117 -2.67 14.01 16.46
C ILE A 117 -3.49 13.67 15.21
N VAL A 118 -4.48 14.51 14.86
CA VAL A 118 -5.44 14.20 13.79
C VAL A 118 -4.79 13.94 12.43
N PRO A 119 -3.89 14.80 11.90
CA PRO A 119 -3.24 14.53 10.63
C PRO A 119 -2.29 13.32 10.70
N THR A 120 -1.68 13.08 11.86
CA THR A 120 -0.78 11.93 12.04
C THR A 120 -1.56 10.62 12.02
N LEU A 121 -2.69 10.55 12.72
CA LEU A 121 -3.61 9.40 12.66
C LEU A 121 -4.14 9.16 11.24
N LEU A 122 -4.50 10.22 10.52
CA LEU A 122 -4.95 10.10 9.12
C LEU A 122 -3.86 9.53 8.21
N LYS A 123 -2.59 9.92 8.40
CA LYS A 123 -1.45 9.34 7.68
C LYS A 123 -1.26 7.86 8.03
N ILE A 124 -1.28 7.52 9.31
CA ILE A 124 -1.14 6.14 9.79
C ILE A 124 -2.25 5.24 9.22
N VAL A 125 -3.51 5.67 9.26
CA VAL A 125 -4.65 4.91 8.70
C VAL A 125 -4.47 4.70 7.19
N ARG A 126 -3.98 5.72 6.47
CA ARG A 126 -3.74 5.62 5.03
C ARG A 126 -2.59 4.65 4.72
N GLU A 127 -1.52 4.69 5.49
CA GLU A 127 -0.39 3.75 5.38
C GLU A 127 -0.79 2.33 5.75
N MET A 128 -1.58 2.15 6.79
CA MET A 128 -2.11 0.84 7.20
C MET A 128 -2.96 0.22 6.08
N ARG A 129 -3.82 1.01 5.43
CA ARG A 129 -4.59 0.54 4.26
C ARG A 129 -3.68 0.10 3.12
N ARG A 130 -2.60 0.84 2.83
CA ARG A 130 -1.60 0.45 1.81
C ARG A 130 -0.93 -0.87 2.17
N ARG A 131 -0.55 -1.05 3.44
CA ARG A 131 0.05 -2.30 3.93
C ARG A 131 -0.91 -3.47 3.76
N VAL A 132 -2.18 -3.32 4.13
CA VAL A 132 -3.18 -4.39 3.98
C VAL A 132 -3.32 -4.83 2.52
N SER A 133 -3.42 -3.90 1.57
CA SER A 133 -3.49 -4.25 0.15
C SER A 133 -2.20 -4.90 -0.37
N ALA A 134 -1.03 -4.47 0.12
CA ALA A 134 0.25 -5.12 -0.21
C ALA A 134 0.33 -6.55 0.33
N VAL A 135 -0.06 -6.78 1.60
CA VAL A 135 -0.10 -8.12 2.20
C VAL A 135 -1.07 -9.04 1.45
N TYR A 136 -2.23 -8.50 1.03
CA TYR A 136 -3.18 -9.25 0.22
C TYR A 136 -2.58 -9.66 -1.13
N LEU A 137 -1.94 -8.74 -1.86
CA LEU A 137 -1.24 -9.06 -3.12
C LEU A 137 -0.13 -10.11 -2.92
N LYS A 138 0.66 -10.00 -1.85
CA LYS A 138 1.69 -10.98 -1.50
C LYS A 138 1.10 -12.37 -1.32
N SER A 139 0.02 -12.47 -0.54
CA SER A 139 -0.69 -13.73 -0.33
C SER A 139 -1.19 -14.33 -1.64
N LEU A 140 -1.71 -13.52 -2.57
CA LEU A 140 -2.16 -14.02 -3.88
C LEU A 140 -1.00 -14.52 -4.74
N LEU A 141 0.12 -13.80 -4.79
CA LEU A 141 1.32 -14.21 -5.50
C LEU A 141 1.90 -15.52 -4.95
N GLU A 142 1.93 -15.67 -3.62
CA GLU A 142 2.37 -16.89 -2.95
C GLU A 142 1.42 -18.06 -3.24
N GLN A 143 0.10 -17.85 -3.17
CA GLN A 143 -0.88 -18.88 -3.53
C GLN A 143 -0.70 -19.35 -4.98
N VAL A 144 -0.63 -18.44 -5.94
CA VAL A 144 -0.41 -18.78 -7.36
C VAL A 144 0.91 -19.53 -7.56
N LYS A 145 1.98 -19.15 -6.85
CA LYS A 145 3.25 -19.88 -6.90
C LYS A 145 3.08 -21.31 -6.40
N THR A 146 2.41 -21.51 -5.26
CA THR A 146 2.16 -22.85 -4.70
C THR A 146 1.23 -23.69 -5.58
N GLU A 147 0.24 -23.09 -6.26
CA GLU A 147 -0.60 -23.77 -7.26
C GLU A 147 0.27 -24.33 -8.39
N LYS A 148 1.17 -23.50 -8.95
CA LYS A 148 2.08 -23.92 -10.04
C LYS A 148 3.09 -24.98 -9.64
N GLU A 149 3.59 -24.91 -8.41
CA GLU A 149 4.50 -25.93 -7.87
C GLU A 149 3.79 -27.27 -7.72
N LYS A 150 2.52 -27.28 -7.31
CA LYS A 150 1.69 -28.49 -7.23
C LYS A 150 1.35 -29.05 -8.61
N GLU A 151 0.99 -28.20 -9.57
CA GLU A 151 0.72 -28.64 -10.96
C GLU A 151 1.94 -29.25 -11.64
N LYS A 152 3.15 -28.80 -11.33
CA LYS A 152 4.41 -29.38 -11.85
C LYS A 152 4.84 -30.68 -11.16
N ALA A 153 4.32 -30.94 -9.97
CA ALA A 153 4.65 -32.13 -9.17
C ALA A 153 3.66 -33.29 -9.38
N SER A 154 2.56 -33.05 -10.08
CA SER A 154 1.57 -34.05 -10.51
C SER A 154 1.80 -34.50 -11.95
#